data_AF-A0AA46N9B8-F1
#
_entry.id   AF-A0AA46N9B8-F1
#
_cell.length_a   1.000
_cell.length_b   1.000
_cell.length_c   1.000
_cell.angle_alpha   90.00
_cell.angle_beta   90.00
_cell.angle_gamma   90.00
#
_symmetry.space_group_name_H-M   'P 1'
#
loop_
_entity.id
_entity.type
_entity.pdbx_description
1 polymer ?
#
loop_
_entity_poly.entity_id
_entity_poly.type
_entity_poly.pdbx_seq_one_letter_code
_entity_poly.pdbx_strand_id
1 'polypeptide(L)' 'MAMRPDVRRHALVIIAFSLAQWLFMRYILANELFNMDTNQRILFFCISSLVGALLIFVALIYMVLKGNADQ' A
#
# COMPACT_ATOMS: atom_id res chain seq x y z
N MET A 1 -22.57 -13.65 -4.59
CA MET A 1 -21.64 -12.95 -3.68
C MET A 1 -21.79 -11.45 -3.84
N ALA A 2 -22.73 -10.84 -3.10
CA ALA A 2 -22.89 -9.39 -3.08
C ALA A 2 -22.06 -8.85 -1.91
N MET A 3 -20.87 -8.36 -2.23
CA MET A 3 -19.95 -7.82 -1.23
C MET A 3 -20.49 -6.48 -0.69
N ARG A 4 -20.49 -6.29 0.64
CA ARG A 4 -20.94 -5.02 1.24
C ARG A 4 -20.13 -3.84 0.66
N PRO A 5 -20.81 -2.77 0.17
CA PRO A 5 -20.16 -1.67 -0.55
C PRO A 5 -19.10 -0.94 0.30
N ASP A 6 -19.27 -0.88 1.61
CA ASP A 6 -18.30 -0.26 2.54
C ASP A 6 -16.95 -0.97 2.59
N VAL A 7 -16.95 -2.31 2.53
CA VAL A 7 -15.73 -3.13 2.59
C VAL A 7 -14.93 -2.94 1.30
N ARG A 8 -15.63 -2.92 0.16
CA ARG A 8 -15.03 -2.66 -1.16
C ARG A 8 -14.41 -1.26 -1.23
N ARG A 9 -15.10 -0.25 -0.68
CA ARG A 9 -14.61 1.13 -0.66
C ARG A 9 -13.37 1.28 0.20
N HIS A 10 -13.34 0.67 1.38
CA HIS A 10 -12.15 0.66 2.25
C HIS A 10 -10.95 -0.02 1.58
N ALA A 11 -11.16 -1.19 0.96
CA ALA A 11 -10.07 -1.89 0.27
C ALA A 11 -9.49 -1.04 -0.88
N LEU A 12 -10.35 -0.40 -1.68
CA LEU A 12 -9.91 0.50 -2.75
C LEU A 12 -9.12 1.71 -2.23
N VAL A 13 -9.56 2.30 -1.11
CA VAL A 13 -8.83 3.42 -0.49
C VAL A 13 -7.45 2.99 -0.01
N ILE A 14 -7.31 1.80 0.58
CA ILE A 14 -6.00 1.29 1.03
C ILE A 14 -5.08 0.98 -0.16
N ILE A 15 -5.63 0.41 -1.24
CA ILE A 15 -4.86 0.18 -2.47
C ILE A 15 -4.39 1.51 -3.09
N ALA A 16 -5.28 2.50 -3.20
CA ALA A 16 -4.93 3.82 -3.71
C ALA A 16 -3.89 4.52 -2.82
N PHE A 17 -4.01 4.38 -1.50
CA PHE A 17 -3.04 4.90 -0.54
C PHE A 17 -1.67 4.23 -0.69
N SER A 18 -1.62 2.91 -0.85
CA SER A 18 -0.38 2.16 -1.08
C SER A 18 0.33 2.60 -2.37
N LEU A 19 -0.42 2.80 -3.46
CA LEU A 19 0.12 3.31 -4.72
C LEU A 19 0.64 4.75 -4.58
N ALA A 20 -0.11 5.62 -3.89
CA ALA A 20 0.32 6.99 -3.63
C ALA A 20 1.59 7.04 -2.77
N GLN A 21 1.67 6.22 -1.72
CA GLN A 21 2.85 6.09 -0.86
C GLN A 21 4.07 5.62 -1.65
N TRP A 22 3.90 4.62 -2.53
CA TRP A 22 4.97 4.15 -3.39
C TRP A 22 5.46 5.23 -4.39
N LEU A 23 4.53 5.92 -5.05
CA LEU A 23 4.86 7.00 -6.00
C LEU A 23 5.56 8.17 -5.30
N PHE A 24 5.10 8.55 -4.12
CA PHE A 24 5.72 9.61 -3.33
C PHE A 24 7.16 9.26 -2.95
N MET A 25 7.40 8.01 -2.52
CA MET A 25 8.76 7.57 -2.19
C MET A 25 9.67 7.55 -3.42
N ARG A 26 9.14 7.08 -4.56
CA ARG A 26 9.87 7.09 -5.83
C ARG A 26 10.19 8.51 -6.30
N TYR A 27 9.29 9.47 -6.07
CA TYR A 27 9.52 10.87 -6.38
C TYR A 27 10.65 11.48 -5.53
N ILE A 28 10.68 11.18 -4.22
CA ILE A 28 11.76 11.62 -3.32
C ILE A 28 13.11 11.06 -3.78
N LEU A 29 13.15 9.77 -4.12
CA LEU A 29 14.36 9.09 -4.58
C LEU A 29 14.86 9.64 -5.92
N ALA A 30 13.95 9.96 -6.85
CA ALA A 30 14.28 10.48 -8.18
C ALA A 30 14.76 11.93 -8.18
N ASN A 31 14.28 12.76 -7.25
CA ASN A 31 14.67 14.16 -7.13
C ASN A 31 15.79 14.40 -6.11
N GLU A 32 16.35 13.33 -5.52
CA GLU A 32 17.42 13.41 -4.51
C GLU A 32 17.08 14.37 -3.35
N LEU A 33 15.79 14.50 -3.03
CA LEU A 33 15.26 15.54 -2.14
C LEU A 33 15.83 15.46 -0.71
N PHE A 34 16.31 14.28 -0.34
CA PHE A 34 17.15 14.07 0.82
C PHE A 34 18.53 13.65 0.32
N ASN A 35 19.57 14.28 0.88
CA ASN A 35 20.99 13.94 0.64
C ASN A 35 21.33 12.58 1.29
N MET A 36 20.65 11.52 0.85
CA MET A 36 20.74 10.15 1.33
C MET A 36 21.77 9.39 0.52
N ASP A 37 22.61 8.65 1.22
CA ASP A 37 23.59 7.74 0.65
C ASP A 37 22.90 6.64 -0.19
N THR A 38 23.62 6.12 -1.20
CA THR A 38 23.11 5.09 -2.13
C THR A 38 22.52 3.89 -1.39
N ASN A 39 23.12 3.48 -0.27
CA ASN A 39 22.61 2.37 0.53
C ASN A 39 21.27 2.70 1.21
N GLN A 40 21.12 3.91 1.73
CA GLN A 40 19.87 4.34 2.35
C GLN A 40 18.75 4.39 1.32
N ARG A 41 19.02 4.87 0.11
CA ARG A 41 18.02 4.91 -0.98
C ARG A 41 17.45 3.54 -1.33
N ILE A 42 18.31 2.53 -1.43
CA ILE A 42 17.91 1.15 -1.74
C ILE A 42 17.08 0.57 -0.59
N LEU A 43 17.52 0.77 0.65
CA LEU A 43 16.78 0.32 1.85
C LEU A 43 15.39 0.95 1.91
N PHE A 44 15.31 2.25 1.69
CA PHE A 44 14.07 3.00 1.69
C PHE A 44 13.12 2.56 0.57
N PHE A 45 13.64 2.32 -0.64
CA PHE A 45 12.85 1.75 -1.73
C PHE A 45 12.30 0.36 -1.37
N CYS A 46 13.15 -0.50 -0.80
CA CYS A 46 12.79 -1.86 -0.41
C CYS A 46 11.72 -1.88 0.68
N ILE A 47 11.90 -1.09 1.75
CA ILE A 47 10.93 -0.94 2.85
C ILE A 47 9.63 -0.36 2.32
N SER A 48 9.67 0.68 1.48
CA SER A 48 8.48 1.28 0.90
C SER A 48 7.69 0.28 0.06
N SER A 49 8.36 -0.57 -0.71
CA SER A 49 7.72 -1.61 -1.52
C SER A 49 7.15 -2.74 -0.67
N LEU A 50 7.84 -3.14 0.41
CA LEU A 50 7.35 -4.14 1.37
C LEU A 50 6.12 -3.65 2.13
N VAL A 51 6.13 -2.41 2.61
CA VAL A 51 4.99 -1.79 3.30
C VAL A 51 3.80 -1.68 2.34
N GLY A 52 4.03 -1.24 1.11
CA GLY A 52 2.97 -1.15 0.10
C GLY A 52 2.32 -2.50 -0.21
N ALA A 53 3.14 -3.55 -0.37
CA ALA A 53 2.65 -4.91 -0.61
C ALA A 53 1.88 -5.46 0.60
N LEU A 54 2.40 -5.29 1.82
CA LEU A 54 1.73 -5.71 3.05
C LEU A 54 0.38 -5.02 3.23
N LEU A 55 0.29 -3.71 2.97
CA LEU A 55 -0.97 -2.98 3.04
C LEU A 55 -2.00 -3.51 2.04
N ILE A 56 -1.58 -3.88 0.84
CA ILE A 56 -2.46 -4.50 -0.16
C ILE A 56 -2.93 -5.88 0.32
N PHE A 57 -2.03 -6.71 0.86
CA PHE A 57 -2.40 -8.01 1.43
C PHE A 57 -3.38 -7.87 2.59
N VAL A 58 -3.15 -6.95 3.52
CA VAL A 58 -4.06 -6.69 4.65
C VAL A 58 -5.42 -6.19 4.15
N ALA A 59 -5.44 -5.30 3.14
CA ALA A 59 -6.68 -4.83 2.54
C ALA A 59 -7.48 -5.96 1.88
N LEU A 60 -6.81 -6.87 1.18
CA LEU A 60 -7.42 -8.06 0.58
C LEU A 60 -7.94 -9.03 1.65
N ILE A 61 -7.16 -9.27 2.71
CA ILE A 61 -7.57 -10.12 3.83
C ILE A 61 -8.79 -9.52 4.54
N TYR A 62 -8.80 -8.21 4.80
CA TYR A 62 -9.95 -7.51 5.37
C TYR A 62 -11.19 -7.64 4.47
N MET A 63 -10.98 -7.53 3.15
CA MET A 63 -12.02 -7.71 2.15
C MET A 63 -12.58 -9.14 2.19
N VAL A 64 -11.74 -10.17 2.28
CA VAL A 64 -12.18 -11.58 2.38
C VAL A 64 -12.89 -11.85 3.71
N LEU A 65 -12.28 -11.47 4.85
CA LEU A 65 -12.84 -11.72 6.19
C LEU A 65 -14.19 -11.01 6.39
N LYS A 66 -14.27 -9.72 6.07
CA LYS A 66 -15.46 -8.91 6.34
C LYS A 66 -16.48 -8.94 5.20
N GLY A 67 -16.03 -9.24 3.98
CA GLY A 67 -16.92 -9.45 2.84
C GLY A 67 -17.64 -10.79 2.86
N ASN A 68 -17.17 -11.77 3.66
CA ASN A 68 -17.78 -13.08 3.83
C ASN A 68 -18.37 -13.33 5.24
N ALA A 69 -18.48 -12.31 6.09
CA ALA A 69 -19.04 -12.41 7.45
C ALA A 69 -20.57 -12.66 7.48
N ASP A 70 -21.16 -13.14 6.38
CA ASP A 70 -22.59 -13.46 6.22
C ASP A 70 -22.78 -14.97 5.89
N GLN A 71 -21.92 -15.85 6.43
CA GLN A 71 -22.28 -17.26 6.68
C GLN A 71 -22.24 -17.54 8.18
#